data_AF-A0ABD1E2F6-F1
#
_entry.id   AF-A0ABD1E2F6-F1
#
_cell.length_a   1.000
_cell.length_b   1.000
_cell.length_c   1.000
_cell.angle_alpha   90.00
_cell.angle_beta   90.00
_cell.angle_gamma   90.00
#
_symmetry.space_group_name_H-M   'P 1'
#
loop_
_entity.id
_entity.type
_entity.pdbx_description
1 polymer ?
#
loop_
_entity_poly.entity_id
_entity_poly.type
_entity_poly.pdbx_seq_one_letter_code
_entity_poly.pdbx_strand_id
1 'polypeptide(L)'
;MSVVQDPKTCKKLGSYFREYCNSSSIHGFKYFGEKRTYFERIWWFVVFSIVVGVSSYTLFQAYNKWKRSPVIVSFDTKETKIWDLPFPAVTICPKSKSQNFLYNYTDIYWKSKHQALNKTEESYATYMNMICDNLFYRKDNVNNSQSFAEDFYDFLDTVTRKNIIQSCFWMGRKCNDLVFPIITDEGICFTFNMLDRRDIFSDNVIHYKDYGKSPSRRTWTMDKGYDPDVDLIPPYPKRAEHAGVKSGLHVTLVANWEDMDSICLDSIQGYKTTNCNCLPICNDLTYSMDISQSGWDYKRTYLLRELKSPNKTMRMSRLTIYFPTSQFVTSIRHELYGITDLVANFGGLLALFTGFSVLSIIEIFYFVTIRLFCNIRLYGRWYGPDAPQ
;
A
#
# COMPACT_ATOMS: atom_id res chain seq x y z
N MET A 1 83.16 -38.48 -9.30
CA MET A 1 82.41 -37.84 -8.20
C MET A 1 82.36 -36.35 -8.47
N SER A 2 81.26 -35.89 -9.05
CA SER A 2 80.92 -34.47 -9.15
C SER A 2 79.47 -34.36 -8.75
N VAL A 3 79.26 -33.69 -7.63
CA VAL A 3 77.96 -33.36 -7.05
C VAL A 3 77.20 -32.53 -8.08
N VAL A 4 76.18 -33.12 -8.73
CA VAL A 4 75.22 -32.34 -9.52
C VAL A 4 74.23 -31.75 -8.54
N GLN A 5 74.51 -30.50 -8.17
CA GLN A 5 73.59 -29.62 -7.46
C GLN A 5 72.31 -29.45 -8.28
N ASP A 6 71.19 -29.83 -7.68
CA ASP A 6 69.83 -29.40 -8.02
C ASP A 6 69.75 -27.86 -8.10
N PRO A 7 69.11 -27.28 -9.14
CA PRO A 7 68.62 -25.92 -9.02
C PRO A 7 67.16 -25.74 -9.47
N LYS A 8 66.33 -25.36 -8.49
CA LYS A 8 65.35 -24.25 -8.55
C LYS A 8 63.99 -24.51 -9.23
N THR A 9 63.07 -25.03 -8.43
CA THR A 9 61.60 -25.09 -8.63
C THR A 9 60.89 -23.72 -8.56
N CYS A 10 61.49 -22.64 -9.07
CA CYS A 10 60.82 -21.33 -9.08
C CYS A 10 61.36 -20.41 -10.16
N LYS A 11 60.81 -20.51 -11.38
CA LYS A 11 60.89 -19.54 -12.50
C LYS A 11 59.96 -20.06 -13.61
N LYS A 12 58.98 -19.32 -14.15
CA LYS A 12 58.61 -17.90 -14.01
C LYS A 12 57.07 -17.74 -14.14
N LEU A 13 56.36 -17.46 -13.05
CA LEU A 13 55.01 -16.87 -13.13
C LEU A 13 54.96 -15.66 -14.08
N GLY A 14 56.08 -14.92 -14.16
CA GLY A 14 56.27 -13.82 -15.09
C GLY A 14 56.31 -14.19 -16.57
N SER A 15 56.68 -15.42 -16.99
CA SER A 15 56.57 -15.83 -18.40
C SER A 15 55.14 -16.15 -18.78
N TYR A 16 54.39 -16.76 -17.86
CA TYR A 16 52.97 -17.04 -18.04
C TYR A 16 52.13 -15.76 -18.08
N PHE A 17 52.38 -14.83 -17.15
CA PHE A 17 51.76 -13.50 -17.16
C PHE A 17 52.06 -12.74 -18.45
N ARG A 18 53.30 -12.84 -18.95
CA ARG A 18 53.70 -12.21 -20.21
C ARG A 18 52.96 -12.76 -21.43
N GLU A 19 52.72 -14.07 -21.45
CA GLU A 19 51.96 -14.74 -22.52
C GLU A 19 50.48 -14.35 -22.50
N TYR A 20 49.89 -14.27 -21.31
CA TYR A 20 48.54 -13.73 -21.12
C TYR A 20 48.47 -12.27 -21.59
N CYS A 21 49.39 -11.41 -21.15
CA CYS A 21 49.46 -10.01 -21.57
C CYS A 21 49.54 -9.85 -23.10
N ASN A 22 50.25 -10.74 -23.80
CA ASN A 22 50.36 -10.68 -25.26
C ASN A 22 49.09 -11.15 -25.98
N SER A 23 48.28 -11.99 -25.33
CA SER A 23 47.06 -12.59 -25.91
C SER A 23 45.76 -11.95 -25.38
N SER A 24 45.87 -11.04 -24.41
CA SER A 24 44.73 -10.46 -23.70
C SER A 24 44.00 -9.45 -24.58
N SER A 25 42.67 -9.51 -24.55
CA SER A 25 41.79 -8.49 -25.13
C SER A 25 41.72 -7.19 -24.31
N ILE A 26 42.25 -7.18 -23.08
CA ILE A 26 42.21 -6.00 -22.20
C ILE A 26 43.20 -4.96 -22.70
N HIS A 27 42.70 -3.78 -23.04
CA HIS A 27 43.52 -2.66 -23.48
C HIS A 27 44.50 -2.26 -22.36
N GLY A 28 45.77 -2.09 -22.72
CA GLY A 28 46.84 -1.78 -21.78
C GLY A 28 47.70 -2.99 -21.39
N PHE A 29 47.13 -4.20 -21.33
CA PHE A 29 47.87 -5.38 -20.86
C PHE A 29 49.00 -5.80 -21.80
N LYS A 30 48.83 -5.60 -23.12
CA LYS A 30 49.86 -5.86 -24.13
C LYS A 30 51.17 -5.12 -23.86
N TYR A 31 51.11 -3.89 -23.35
CA TYR A 31 52.31 -3.09 -23.07
C TYR A 31 53.14 -3.62 -21.90
N PHE A 32 52.53 -4.41 -21.00
CA PHE A 32 53.27 -5.12 -19.94
C PHE A 32 53.97 -6.39 -20.44
N GLY A 33 53.46 -7.02 -21.50
CA GLY A 33 54.00 -8.23 -22.10
C GLY A 33 55.19 -8.01 -23.05
N GLU A 34 55.27 -6.84 -23.70
CA GLU A 34 56.31 -6.54 -24.70
C GLU A 34 57.73 -6.36 -24.09
N LYS A 35 58.78 -6.67 -24.88
CA LYS A 35 60.18 -6.41 -24.51
C LYS A 35 60.46 -4.92 -24.76
N ARG A 36 60.30 -4.08 -23.73
CA ARG A 36 60.49 -2.62 -23.78
C ARG A 36 61.47 -2.13 -22.72
N THR A 37 61.93 -0.90 -22.86
CA THR A 37 62.80 -0.23 -21.88
C THR A 37 62.07 -0.05 -20.54
N TYR A 38 62.84 0.05 -19.45
CA TYR A 38 62.26 0.25 -18.12
C TYR A 38 61.43 1.54 -18.02
N PHE A 39 61.85 2.61 -18.69
CA PHE A 39 61.15 3.90 -18.70
C PHE A 39 59.76 3.81 -19.35
N GLU A 40 59.65 3.19 -20.52
CA GLU A 40 58.35 3.00 -21.19
C GLU A 40 57.38 2.15 -20.37
N ARG A 41 57.89 1.14 -19.66
CA ARG A 41 57.07 0.28 -18.79
C ARG A 41 56.50 1.05 -17.60
N ILE A 42 57.29 1.93 -17.00
CA ILE A 42 56.84 2.81 -15.92
C ILE A 42 55.77 3.77 -16.43
N TRP A 43 55.97 4.35 -17.62
CA TRP A 43 54.98 5.25 -18.23
C TRP A 43 53.63 4.55 -18.46
N TRP A 44 53.61 3.37 -19.10
CA TRP A 44 52.38 2.62 -19.33
C TRP A 44 51.72 2.13 -18.03
N PHE A 45 52.51 1.81 -17.01
CA PHE A 45 51.99 1.46 -15.69
C PHE A 45 51.24 2.65 -15.05
N VAL A 46 51.84 3.84 -15.07
CA VAL A 46 51.20 5.05 -14.54
C VAL A 46 49.90 5.37 -15.28
N VAL A 47 49.92 5.33 -16.62
CA VAL A 47 48.71 5.56 -17.43
C VAL A 47 47.62 4.54 -17.12
N PHE A 48 47.97 3.26 -17.05
CA PHE A 48 47.02 2.20 -16.72
C PHE A 48 46.44 2.36 -15.31
N SER A 49 47.26 2.71 -14.31
CA SER A 49 46.80 2.98 -12.94
C SER A 49 45.83 4.16 -12.88
N ILE A 50 46.07 5.23 -13.64
CA ILE A 50 45.16 6.38 -13.72
C ILE A 50 43.83 5.97 -14.35
N VAL A 51 43.87 5.24 -15.48
CA VAL A 51 42.66 4.78 -16.18
C VAL A 51 41.82 3.85 -15.30
N VAL A 52 42.46 2.90 -14.61
CA VAL A 52 41.77 2.02 -13.66
C VAL A 52 41.20 2.80 -12.48
N GLY A 53 41.93 3.78 -11.94
CA GLY A 53 41.45 4.65 -10.86
C GLY A 53 40.20 5.44 -11.24
N VAL A 54 40.21 6.07 -12.43
CA VAL A 54 39.05 6.81 -12.96
C VAL A 54 37.87 5.86 -13.25
N SER A 55 38.14 4.69 -13.84
CA SER A 55 37.12 3.66 -14.09
C SER A 55 36.47 3.16 -12.80
N SER A 56 37.27 2.85 -11.77
CA SER A 56 36.76 2.43 -10.46
C SER A 56 35.96 3.54 -9.76
N TYR A 57 36.40 4.80 -9.87
CA TYR A 57 35.65 5.93 -9.32
C TYR A 57 34.28 6.10 -9.99
N THR A 58 34.23 6.05 -11.32
CA THR A 58 32.96 6.18 -12.08
C THR A 58 32.04 4.99 -11.87
N LEU A 59 32.56 3.77 -11.79
CA LEU A 59 31.79 2.57 -11.41
C LEU A 59 31.21 2.69 -10.00
N PHE A 60 31.99 3.17 -9.04
CA PHE A 60 31.53 3.41 -7.67
C PHE A 60 30.42 4.47 -7.63
N GLN A 61 30.54 5.53 -8.42
CA GLN A 61 29.49 6.55 -8.54
C GLN A 61 28.21 5.99 -9.17
N ALA A 62 28.33 5.17 -10.22
CA ALA A 62 27.19 4.49 -10.83
C ALA A 62 26.50 3.53 -9.83
N TYR A 63 27.27 2.77 -9.06
CA TYR A 63 26.76 1.91 -7.99
C TYR A 63 26.04 2.71 -6.89
N ASN A 64 26.65 3.80 -6.42
CA ASN A 64 26.03 4.67 -5.41
C ASN A 64 24.75 5.32 -5.93
N LYS A 65 24.71 5.71 -7.21
CA LYS A 65 23.52 6.23 -7.86
C LYS A 65 22.40 5.20 -7.89
N TRP A 66 22.71 3.95 -8.29
CA TRP A 66 21.75 2.84 -8.25
C TRP A 66 21.24 2.55 -6.82
N LYS A 67 22.14 2.54 -5.84
CA LYS A 67 21.78 2.30 -4.42
C LYS A 67 20.95 3.43 -3.80
N ARG A 68 21.25 4.69 -4.13
CA ARG A 68 20.59 5.87 -3.54
C ARG A 68 19.35 6.33 -4.30
N SER A 69 19.23 5.97 -5.58
CA SER A 69 18.13 6.38 -6.45
C SER A 69 17.32 5.16 -6.90
N PRO A 70 16.75 4.35 -5.98
CA PRO A 70 16.06 3.14 -6.37
C PRO A 70 14.82 3.46 -7.25
N VAL A 71 14.22 4.65 -7.11
CA VAL A 71 12.98 4.97 -7.81
C VAL A 71 12.80 6.50 -7.95
N ILE A 72 12.98 7.08 -9.14
CA ILE A 72 12.41 8.40 -9.45
C ILE A 72 11.02 8.16 -10.03
N VAL A 73 10.01 8.76 -9.40
CA VAL A 73 8.61 8.61 -9.82
C VAL A 73 8.42 9.35 -11.14
N SER A 74 8.33 8.63 -12.25
CA SER A 74 7.64 9.17 -13.43
C SER A 74 6.15 9.05 -13.17
N PHE A 75 5.50 10.16 -12.83
CA PHE A 75 4.06 10.22 -12.70
C PHE A 75 3.44 10.14 -14.09
N ASP A 76 3.13 8.94 -14.56
CA ASP A 76 2.24 8.81 -15.71
C ASP A 76 0.81 9.08 -15.23
N THR A 77 0.35 10.32 -15.41
CA THR A 77 -1.06 10.69 -15.20
C THR A 77 -1.90 10.09 -16.32
N LYS A 78 -2.22 8.81 -16.21
CA LYS A 78 -3.12 8.16 -17.15
C LYS A 78 -4.57 8.48 -16.76
N GLU A 79 -5.35 8.90 -17.75
CA GLU A 79 -6.80 8.96 -17.63
C GLU A 79 -7.37 7.54 -17.67
N THR A 80 -8.06 7.18 -16.62
CA THR A 80 -8.70 5.87 -16.43
C THR A 80 -10.19 6.07 -16.26
N LYS A 81 -10.98 5.08 -16.66
CA LYS A 81 -12.42 5.26 -16.82
C LYS A 81 -13.12 4.81 -15.53
N ILE A 82 -14.17 5.52 -15.14
CA ILE A 82 -14.84 5.30 -13.84
C ILE A 82 -15.35 3.86 -13.60
N TRP A 83 -15.59 3.08 -14.66
CA TRP A 83 -16.03 1.69 -14.56
C TRP A 83 -14.90 0.69 -14.24
N ASP A 84 -13.65 1.12 -14.29
CA ASP A 84 -12.51 0.31 -13.88
C ASP A 84 -12.33 0.32 -12.35
N LEU A 85 -13.07 1.19 -11.64
CA LEU A 85 -13.05 1.34 -10.19
C LEU A 85 -14.41 1.07 -9.53
N PRO A 86 -14.39 0.66 -8.25
CA PRO A 86 -15.61 0.56 -7.47
C PRO A 86 -16.24 1.93 -7.27
N PHE A 87 -17.57 1.96 -7.25
CA PHE A 87 -18.26 3.07 -6.62
C PHE A 87 -17.89 3.06 -5.13
N PRO A 88 -17.58 4.19 -4.50
CA PRO A 88 -17.06 4.22 -3.14
C PRO A 88 -18.01 3.54 -2.15
N ALA A 89 -17.43 2.90 -1.14
CA ALA A 89 -18.21 2.48 0.01
C ALA A 89 -18.63 3.72 0.82
N VAL A 90 -19.93 3.91 1.03
CA VAL A 90 -20.45 5.11 1.70
C VAL A 90 -21.03 4.70 3.06
N THR A 91 -20.33 5.05 4.14
CA THR A 91 -20.77 4.82 5.52
C THR A 91 -21.56 6.01 6.02
N ILE A 92 -22.77 5.76 6.52
CA ILE A 92 -23.69 6.76 7.07
C ILE A 92 -23.95 6.40 8.53
N CYS A 93 -23.57 7.30 9.43
CA CYS A 93 -23.75 7.16 10.87
C CYS A 93 -24.80 8.15 11.37
N PRO A 94 -25.83 7.71 12.12
CA PRO A 94 -26.76 8.63 12.76
C PRO A 94 -26.06 9.38 13.90
N LYS A 95 -26.39 10.67 14.04
CA LYS A 95 -25.93 11.46 15.20
C LYS A 95 -26.72 11.12 16.47
N SER A 96 -27.97 10.71 16.36
CA SER A 96 -28.72 10.09 17.47
C SER A 96 -28.17 8.68 17.73
N LYS A 97 -27.59 8.45 18.90
CA LYS A 97 -26.98 7.16 19.27
C LYS A 97 -27.97 6.17 19.87
N SER A 98 -28.97 6.65 20.59
CA SER A 98 -30.05 5.85 21.17
C SER A 98 -31.40 6.43 20.83
N GLN A 99 -32.42 5.59 20.82
CA GLN A 99 -33.81 6.03 20.86
C GLN A 99 -34.11 6.53 22.27
N ASN A 100 -34.53 7.79 22.41
CA ASN A 100 -34.77 8.42 23.71
C ASN A 100 -35.75 7.61 24.59
N PHE A 101 -36.80 7.05 23.99
CA PHE A 101 -37.76 6.17 24.68
C PHE A 101 -37.12 4.91 25.29
N LEU A 102 -36.08 4.35 24.66
CA LEU A 102 -35.41 3.14 25.16
C LEU A 102 -34.30 3.49 26.16
N TYR A 103 -33.55 4.55 25.88
CA TYR A 103 -32.46 4.99 26.74
C TYR A 103 -32.16 6.48 26.53
N ASN A 104 -32.46 7.27 27.56
CA ASN A 104 -32.11 8.69 27.63
C ASN A 104 -30.80 8.86 28.39
N TYR A 105 -29.72 9.12 27.65
CA TYR A 105 -28.38 9.25 28.23
C TYR A 105 -28.23 10.52 29.07
N THR A 106 -28.85 11.62 28.63
CA THR A 106 -28.90 12.89 29.37
C THR A 106 -29.51 12.72 30.75
N ASP A 107 -30.62 11.98 30.88
CA ASP A 107 -31.27 11.75 32.17
C ASP A 107 -30.38 10.93 33.11
N ILE A 108 -29.73 9.88 32.60
CA ILE A 108 -28.79 9.06 33.39
C ILE A 108 -27.58 9.88 33.84
N TYR A 109 -27.05 10.73 32.96
CA TYR A 109 -25.98 11.65 33.32
C TYR A 109 -26.37 12.55 34.49
N TRP A 110 -27.52 13.23 34.41
CA TRP A 110 -27.99 14.11 35.49
C TRP A 110 -28.30 13.35 36.78
N LYS A 111 -28.90 12.16 36.67
CA LYS A 111 -29.12 11.28 37.81
C LYS A 111 -27.80 10.96 38.51
N SER A 112 -26.75 10.61 37.76
CA SER A 112 -25.44 10.28 38.31
C SER A 112 -24.77 11.41 39.10
N LYS A 113 -25.11 12.68 38.79
CA LYS A 113 -24.60 13.86 39.51
C LYS A 113 -25.27 14.07 40.87
N HIS A 114 -26.52 13.62 41.03
CA HIS A 114 -27.32 13.89 42.23
C HIS A 114 -27.56 12.64 43.08
N GLN A 115 -27.47 11.44 42.49
CA GLN A 115 -27.77 10.17 43.13
C GLN A 115 -26.82 9.06 42.63
N ALA A 116 -26.56 8.07 43.49
CA ALA A 116 -25.85 6.86 43.07
C ALA A 116 -26.67 6.06 42.05
N LEU A 117 -26.03 5.68 40.94
CA LEU A 117 -26.60 4.81 39.92
C LEU A 117 -26.61 3.34 40.39
N ASN A 118 -27.59 2.58 39.93
CA ASN A 118 -27.57 1.12 40.08
C ASN A 118 -26.49 0.51 39.17
N LYS A 119 -26.03 -0.72 39.49
CA LYS A 119 -24.97 -1.40 38.72
C LYS A 119 -25.24 -1.44 37.20
N THR A 120 -26.48 -1.74 36.79
CA THR A 120 -26.86 -1.79 35.37
C THR A 120 -26.83 -0.41 34.71
N GLU A 121 -27.32 0.63 35.41
CA GLU A 121 -27.29 2.00 34.91
C GLU A 121 -25.85 2.49 34.73
N GLU A 122 -24.97 2.11 35.66
CA GLU A 122 -23.54 2.39 35.60
C GLU A 122 -22.87 1.68 34.40
N SER A 123 -23.19 0.41 34.14
CA SER A 123 -22.69 -0.32 32.97
C SER A 123 -23.17 0.33 31.66
N TYR A 124 -24.46 0.62 31.52
CA TYR A 124 -25.00 1.24 30.29
C TYR A 124 -24.50 2.66 30.07
N ALA A 125 -24.34 3.45 31.14
CA ALA A 125 -23.68 4.75 31.05
C ALA A 125 -22.25 4.60 30.54
N THR A 126 -21.50 3.61 31.04
CA THR A 126 -20.14 3.31 30.59
C THR A 126 -20.10 2.90 29.11
N TYR A 127 -21.06 2.11 28.65
CA TYR A 127 -21.20 1.74 27.24
C TYR A 127 -21.47 2.95 26.36
N MET A 128 -22.39 3.83 26.75
CA MET A 128 -22.64 5.06 25.99
C MET A 128 -21.42 5.99 25.97
N ASN A 129 -20.63 6.07 27.05
CA ASN A 129 -19.39 6.87 27.04
C ASN A 129 -18.33 6.39 26.04
N MET A 130 -18.42 5.14 25.54
CA MET A 130 -17.47 4.65 24.54
C MET A 130 -17.76 5.18 23.13
N ILE A 131 -19.01 5.58 22.88
CA ILE A 131 -19.50 6.07 21.57
C ILE A 131 -19.89 7.56 21.59
N CYS A 132 -20.26 8.07 22.76
CA CYS A 132 -20.46 9.49 23.01
C CYS A 132 -19.10 10.05 23.42
N ASP A 133 -18.60 11.05 22.69
CA ASP A 133 -17.26 11.64 22.89
C ASP A 133 -17.23 12.55 24.14
N ASN A 134 -17.57 11.97 25.30
CA ASN A 134 -17.78 12.72 26.54
C ASN A 134 -17.05 12.09 27.73
N LEU A 135 -15.97 12.75 28.16
CA LEU A 135 -15.04 12.31 29.20
C LEU A 135 -15.60 12.44 30.64
N PHE A 136 -16.82 12.95 30.83
CA PHE A 136 -17.30 13.37 32.16
C PHE A 136 -17.70 12.24 33.11
N TYR A 137 -17.74 10.98 32.65
CA TYR A 137 -18.04 9.81 33.49
C TYR A 137 -16.90 8.79 33.48
N ARG A 138 -15.64 9.23 33.32
CA ARG A 138 -14.51 8.35 33.62
C ARG A 138 -14.35 8.25 35.14
N LYS A 139 -14.97 7.24 35.76
CA LYS A 139 -14.54 6.80 37.10
C LYS A 139 -13.10 6.31 36.96
N ASP A 140 -12.15 6.94 37.65
CA ASP A 140 -10.72 6.61 37.62
C ASP A 140 -10.38 5.17 38.09
N ASN A 141 -11.38 4.39 38.51
CA ASN A 141 -11.23 3.04 39.05
C ASN A 141 -11.83 1.93 38.15
N VAL A 142 -11.88 2.12 36.83
CA VAL A 142 -12.14 0.98 35.93
C VAL A 142 -10.85 0.17 35.85
N ASN A 143 -10.80 -0.97 36.56
CA ASN A 143 -9.73 -1.93 36.39
C ASN A 143 -9.66 -2.32 34.91
N ASN A 144 -8.52 -2.02 34.26
CA ASN A 144 -8.23 -2.28 32.84
C ASN A 144 -8.28 -3.78 32.44
N SER A 145 -8.75 -4.65 33.33
CA SER A 145 -8.84 -6.10 33.15
C SER A 145 -10.22 -6.58 32.68
N GLN A 146 -11.23 -5.71 32.55
CA GLN A 146 -12.53 -6.10 32.00
C GLN A 146 -12.56 -5.84 30.48
N SER A 147 -12.43 -6.93 29.73
CA SER A 147 -12.68 -6.97 28.30
C SER A 147 -14.09 -6.46 27.99
N PHE A 148 -14.26 -5.77 26.86
CA PHE A 148 -15.56 -5.40 26.31
C PHE A 148 -16.48 -6.63 26.31
N ALA A 149 -17.50 -6.61 27.17
CA ALA A 149 -18.48 -7.68 27.26
C ALA A 149 -19.35 -7.67 25.99
N GLU A 150 -19.80 -8.85 25.53
CA GLU A 150 -20.81 -8.96 24.47
C GLU A 150 -22.04 -8.07 24.75
N ASP A 151 -22.34 -7.87 26.04
CA ASP A 151 -23.33 -6.94 26.59
C ASP A 151 -23.26 -5.52 26.03
N PHE A 152 -22.06 -5.02 25.69
CA PHE A 152 -21.89 -3.69 25.07
C PHE A 152 -22.57 -3.66 23.70
N TYR A 153 -22.29 -4.66 22.88
CA TYR A 153 -22.83 -4.73 21.52
C TYR A 153 -24.33 -5.07 21.55
N ASP A 154 -24.78 -5.91 22.47
CA ASP A 154 -26.21 -6.18 22.70
C ASP A 154 -26.97 -4.92 23.14
N PHE A 155 -26.39 -4.12 24.02
CA PHE A 155 -26.94 -2.83 24.41
C PHE A 155 -27.07 -1.89 23.20
N LEU A 156 -26.00 -1.70 22.40
CA LEU A 156 -26.06 -0.87 21.20
C LEU A 156 -27.13 -1.36 20.21
N ASP A 157 -27.18 -2.66 19.96
CA ASP A 157 -28.13 -3.30 19.03
C ASP A 157 -29.59 -3.10 19.47
N THR A 158 -29.81 -2.97 20.78
CA THR A 158 -31.13 -2.76 21.40
C THR A 158 -31.56 -1.29 21.36
N VAL A 159 -30.68 -0.36 21.70
CA VAL A 159 -31.05 1.06 21.86
C VAL A 159 -31.00 1.85 20.55
N THR A 160 -30.26 1.38 19.55
CA THR A 160 -30.05 2.15 18.32
C THR A 160 -31.20 1.97 17.33
N ARG A 161 -31.63 3.09 16.72
CA ARG A 161 -32.61 3.06 15.64
C ARG A 161 -32.00 2.44 14.38
N LYS A 162 -32.54 1.30 13.93
CA LYS A 162 -32.04 0.59 12.73
C LYS A 162 -32.57 1.15 11.40
N ASN A 163 -33.78 1.72 11.40
CA ASN A 163 -34.46 2.17 10.18
C ASN A 163 -34.21 3.66 9.88
N ILE A 164 -32.95 4.05 9.68
CA ILE A 164 -32.58 5.45 9.38
C ILE A 164 -32.62 5.76 7.88
N ILE A 165 -32.46 4.76 7.02
CA ILE A 165 -32.54 4.90 5.56
C ILE A 165 -33.97 4.60 5.13
N GLN A 166 -34.72 5.63 4.73
CA GLN A 166 -36.08 5.46 4.25
C GLN A 166 -36.15 5.04 2.78
N SER A 167 -35.24 5.54 1.96
CA SER A 167 -35.10 5.07 0.58
C SER A 167 -33.66 5.18 0.10
N CYS A 168 -33.25 4.19 -0.70
CA CYS A 168 -31.94 4.10 -1.32
C CYS A 168 -32.16 3.87 -2.81
N PHE A 169 -31.64 4.75 -3.66
CA PHE A 169 -31.57 4.53 -5.10
C PHE A 169 -30.15 4.71 -5.60
N TRP A 170 -29.68 3.79 -6.43
CA TRP A 170 -28.39 3.88 -7.09
C TRP A 170 -28.57 3.52 -8.57
N MET A 171 -28.13 4.40 -9.46
CA MET A 171 -28.36 4.27 -10.92
C MET A 171 -29.84 4.00 -11.28
N GLY A 172 -30.76 4.66 -10.56
CA GLY A 172 -32.21 4.51 -10.77
C GLY A 172 -32.83 3.22 -10.22
N ARG A 173 -32.06 2.31 -9.61
CA ARG A 173 -32.56 1.06 -9.00
C ARG A 173 -32.53 1.15 -7.48
N LYS A 174 -33.42 0.41 -6.80
CA LYS A 174 -33.38 0.30 -5.33
C LYS A 174 -32.06 -0.35 -4.89
N CYS A 175 -31.45 0.16 -3.82
CA CYS A 175 -30.16 -0.33 -3.31
C CYS A 175 -30.18 -0.82 -1.85
N ASN A 176 -31.35 -1.18 -1.33
CA ASN A 176 -31.50 -1.66 0.05
C ASN A 176 -30.69 -2.94 0.34
N ASP A 177 -30.44 -3.76 -0.67
CA ASP A 177 -29.65 -5.00 -0.63
C ASP A 177 -28.13 -4.74 -0.73
N LEU A 178 -27.72 -3.50 -0.98
CA LEU A 178 -26.31 -3.08 -1.05
C LEU A 178 -25.89 -2.26 0.17
N VAL A 179 -26.77 -2.10 1.15
CA VAL A 179 -26.52 -1.36 2.39
C VAL A 179 -26.47 -2.37 3.55
N PHE A 180 -25.35 -2.37 4.26
CA PHE A 180 -25.11 -3.32 5.35
C PHE A 180 -24.80 -2.57 6.65
N PRO A 181 -25.24 -3.08 7.81
CA PRO A 181 -24.93 -2.47 9.10
C PRO A 181 -23.47 -2.75 9.48
N ILE A 182 -22.81 -1.77 10.09
CA ILE A 182 -21.43 -1.87 10.60
C ILE A 182 -21.34 -1.17 11.95
N ILE A 183 -20.48 -1.67 12.83
CA ILE A 183 -20.18 -1.01 14.11
C ILE A 183 -18.89 -0.22 13.96
N THR A 184 -18.94 1.05 14.38
CA THR A 184 -17.83 2.01 14.34
C THR A 184 -17.68 2.66 15.72
N ASP A 185 -16.70 3.54 15.89
CA ASP A 185 -16.58 4.42 17.05
C ASP A 185 -17.78 5.37 17.22
N GLU A 186 -18.47 5.69 16.13
CA GLU A 186 -19.73 6.43 16.13
C GLU A 186 -20.95 5.53 16.47
N GLY A 187 -20.75 4.25 16.83
CA GLY A 187 -21.82 3.28 17.09
C GLY A 187 -22.27 2.54 15.84
N ILE A 188 -23.56 2.17 15.77
CA ILE A 188 -24.12 1.43 14.63
C ILE A 188 -24.36 2.37 13.45
N CYS A 189 -23.69 2.08 12.34
CA CYS A 189 -23.78 2.79 11.07
C CYS A 189 -24.19 1.85 9.94
N PHE A 190 -24.41 2.42 8.76
CA PHE A 190 -24.83 1.68 7.57
C PHE A 190 -23.91 2.03 6.41
N THR A 191 -23.33 1.02 5.77
CA THR A 191 -22.40 1.21 4.66
C THR A 191 -22.97 0.64 3.36
N PHE A 192 -23.11 1.52 2.38
CA PHE A 192 -23.39 1.14 1.00
C PHE A 192 -22.13 0.56 0.34
N ASN A 193 -22.27 -0.54 -0.41
CA ASN A 193 -21.21 -1.14 -1.24
C ASN A 193 -19.91 -1.51 -0.48
N MET A 194 -20.02 -1.94 0.78
CA MET A 194 -18.87 -2.37 1.58
C MET A 194 -18.36 -3.75 1.17
N LEU A 195 -17.05 -4.01 1.31
CA LEU A 195 -16.51 -5.37 1.21
C LEU A 195 -16.88 -6.19 2.45
N ASP A 196 -16.89 -7.51 2.32
CA ASP A 196 -17.16 -8.36 3.48
C ASP A 196 -16.05 -8.18 4.51
N ARG A 197 -16.41 -8.19 5.78
CA ARG A 197 -15.45 -8.10 6.90
C ARG A 197 -14.28 -9.09 6.78
N ARG A 198 -14.47 -10.27 6.18
CA ARG A 198 -13.39 -11.25 5.94
C ARG A 198 -12.39 -10.80 4.87
N ASP A 199 -12.81 -9.93 3.96
CA ASP A 199 -11.94 -9.35 2.93
C ASP A 199 -11.20 -8.10 3.44
N ILE A 200 -11.62 -7.53 4.58
CA ILE A 200 -11.07 -6.28 5.16
C ILE A 200 -10.16 -6.59 6.36
N PHE A 201 -10.59 -7.49 7.25
CA PHE A 201 -9.94 -7.75 8.52
C PHE A 201 -9.21 -9.09 8.54
N SER A 202 -8.16 -9.16 9.35
CA SER A 202 -7.43 -10.39 9.63
C SER A 202 -8.30 -11.43 10.36
N ASP A 203 -7.99 -12.72 10.19
CA ASP A 203 -8.76 -13.85 10.75
C ASP A 203 -8.89 -13.85 12.29
N ASN A 204 -8.04 -13.10 12.99
CA ASN A 204 -8.07 -12.96 14.45
C ASN A 204 -9.07 -11.91 14.96
N VAL A 205 -9.77 -11.20 14.07
CA VAL A 205 -10.79 -10.23 14.45
C VAL A 205 -12.12 -10.94 14.72
N ILE A 206 -12.60 -10.85 15.95
CA ILE A 206 -13.91 -11.39 16.35
C ILE A 206 -15.00 -10.43 15.87
N HIS A 207 -16.02 -10.97 15.21
CA HIS A 207 -17.12 -10.18 14.68
C HIS A 207 -18.41 -10.45 15.45
N TYR A 208 -19.16 -9.37 15.73
CA TYR A 208 -20.44 -9.44 16.41
C TYR A 208 -21.60 -9.62 15.41
N LYS A 209 -22.42 -10.67 15.60
CA LYS A 209 -23.58 -11.03 14.76
C LYS A 209 -23.27 -10.90 13.24
N ASP A 210 -24.18 -10.32 12.47
CA ASP A 210 -24.04 -10.06 11.03
C ASP A 210 -23.47 -8.65 10.72
N TYR A 211 -22.95 -7.91 11.72
CA TYR A 211 -22.39 -6.58 11.49
C TYR A 211 -21.11 -6.63 10.65
N GLY A 212 -21.09 -5.91 9.54
CA GLY A 212 -20.03 -5.93 8.54
C GLY A 212 -20.03 -7.16 7.64
N LYS A 213 -21.09 -7.98 7.68
CA LYS A 213 -21.30 -9.06 6.72
C LYS A 213 -21.87 -8.51 5.44
N SER A 214 -21.20 -8.77 4.32
CA SER A 214 -21.67 -8.39 2.99
C SER A 214 -21.22 -9.44 1.97
N PRO A 215 -21.57 -9.31 0.68
CA PRO A 215 -21.01 -10.18 -0.33
C PRO A 215 -19.48 -10.06 -0.33
N SER A 216 -18.79 -11.21 -0.37
CA SER A 216 -17.35 -11.23 -0.55
C SER A 216 -16.96 -10.62 -1.90
N ARG A 217 -15.76 -10.10 -1.97
CA ARG A 217 -15.13 -9.56 -3.18
C ARG A 217 -15.12 -10.61 -4.29
N ARG A 218 -15.58 -10.22 -5.48
CA ARG A 218 -15.58 -11.03 -6.69
C ARG A 218 -14.97 -10.22 -7.81
N THR A 219 -13.99 -10.81 -8.48
CA THR A 219 -13.40 -10.33 -9.74
C THR A 219 -12.73 -8.95 -9.69
N TRP A 220 -12.64 -8.29 -8.53
CA TRP A 220 -11.98 -7.01 -8.39
C TRP A 220 -10.74 -7.07 -7.49
N THR A 221 -9.63 -6.47 -7.92
CA THR A 221 -8.51 -6.12 -7.03
C THR A 221 -8.03 -4.70 -7.33
N MET A 222 -7.37 -4.08 -6.36
CA MET A 222 -6.81 -2.73 -6.53
C MET A 222 -5.75 -2.70 -7.65
N ASP A 223 -4.97 -3.78 -7.81
CA ASP A 223 -3.90 -3.88 -8.82
C ASP A 223 -4.41 -4.13 -10.25
N LYS A 224 -5.41 -5.01 -10.40
CA LYS A 224 -5.87 -5.51 -11.70
C LYS A 224 -7.21 -4.93 -12.14
N GLY A 225 -7.89 -4.18 -11.27
CA GLY A 225 -9.24 -3.70 -11.52
C GLY A 225 -10.24 -4.86 -11.56
N TYR A 226 -11.28 -4.71 -12.37
CA TYR A 226 -12.28 -5.75 -12.62
C TYR A 226 -11.83 -6.69 -13.73
N ASP A 227 -11.99 -7.99 -13.49
CA ASP A 227 -11.74 -9.03 -14.49
C ASP A 227 -12.64 -8.83 -15.73
N PRO A 228 -12.08 -8.76 -16.95
CA PRO A 228 -12.85 -8.56 -18.17
C PRO A 228 -13.69 -9.78 -18.60
N ASP A 229 -13.36 -11.00 -18.13
CA ASP A 229 -13.86 -12.25 -18.73
C ASP A 229 -15.06 -12.89 -18.02
N VAL A 230 -15.79 -12.14 -17.16
CA VAL A 230 -16.85 -12.74 -16.33
C VAL A 230 -18.23 -12.12 -16.59
N ASP A 231 -18.85 -12.51 -17.70
CA ASP A 231 -20.27 -12.26 -17.99
C ASP A 231 -21.22 -13.16 -17.17
N LEU A 232 -20.69 -14.10 -16.37
CA LEU A 232 -21.49 -15.10 -15.65
C LEU A 232 -21.89 -14.67 -14.23
N ILE A 233 -21.13 -13.78 -13.59
CA ILE A 233 -21.36 -13.36 -12.19
C ILE A 233 -21.19 -11.85 -12.07
N PRO A 234 -22.20 -11.11 -11.55
CA PRO A 234 -22.08 -9.67 -11.34
C PRO A 234 -20.89 -9.35 -10.41
N PRO A 235 -19.99 -8.43 -10.79
CA PRO A 235 -18.83 -8.09 -9.98
C PRO A 235 -19.24 -7.48 -8.63
N TYR A 236 -18.37 -7.64 -7.64
CA TYR A 236 -18.50 -7.00 -6.33
C TYR A 236 -17.11 -6.65 -5.79
N PRO A 237 -16.84 -5.42 -5.32
CA PRO A 237 -17.76 -4.30 -5.09
C PRO A 237 -18.36 -3.75 -6.38
N LYS A 238 -19.52 -3.09 -6.29
CA LYS A 238 -20.21 -2.51 -7.45
C LYS A 238 -19.43 -1.32 -8.00
N ARG A 239 -19.28 -1.26 -9.32
CA ARG A 239 -18.61 -0.16 -10.05
C ARG A 239 -19.59 0.91 -10.50
N ALA A 240 -19.09 2.13 -10.71
CA ALA A 240 -19.85 3.18 -11.35
C ALA A 240 -19.85 3.00 -12.87
N GLU A 241 -21.01 2.92 -13.51
CA GLU A 241 -21.06 2.80 -14.98
C GLU A 241 -21.02 4.17 -15.68
N HIS A 242 -21.62 5.18 -15.06
CA HIS A 242 -21.82 6.48 -15.67
C HIS A 242 -21.57 7.60 -14.66
N ALA A 243 -21.08 8.74 -15.16
CA ALA A 243 -20.96 9.97 -14.38
C ALA A 243 -22.30 10.72 -14.33
N GLY A 244 -22.38 11.68 -13.41
CA GLY A 244 -23.50 12.60 -13.26
C GLY A 244 -24.54 12.19 -12.22
N VAL A 245 -25.37 13.18 -11.85
CA VAL A 245 -26.31 13.09 -10.72
C VAL A 245 -27.28 11.91 -10.84
N LYS A 246 -27.81 11.64 -12.05
CA LYS A 246 -28.79 10.55 -12.27
C LYS A 246 -28.23 9.15 -12.03
N SER A 247 -26.91 9.01 -12.17
CA SER A 247 -26.18 7.75 -11.99
C SER A 247 -25.64 7.61 -10.56
N GLY A 248 -25.90 8.59 -9.70
CA GLY A 248 -25.42 8.64 -8.33
C GLY A 248 -26.18 7.73 -7.37
N LEU A 249 -25.63 7.65 -6.16
CA LEU A 249 -26.28 7.13 -4.97
C LEU A 249 -27.14 8.23 -4.35
N HIS A 250 -28.43 7.99 -4.24
CA HIS A 250 -29.40 8.85 -3.59
C HIS A 250 -29.96 8.15 -2.35
N VAL A 251 -29.70 8.72 -1.19
CA VAL A 251 -30.18 8.19 0.10
C VAL A 251 -31.08 9.23 0.75
N THR A 252 -32.31 8.83 1.06
CA THR A 252 -33.19 9.64 1.92
C THR A 252 -33.06 9.12 3.34
N LEU A 253 -32.53 9.99 4.20
CA LEU A 253 -32.29 9.71 5.61
C LEU A 253 -33.41 10.29 6.45
N VAL A 254 -33.68 9.61 7.55
CA VAL A 254 -34.73 9.96 8.49
C VAL A 254 -34.17 9.93 9.90
N ALA A 255 -34.37 11.02 10.62
CA ALA A 255 -34.01 11.16 12.02
C ALA A 255 -35.23 11.60 12.83
N ASN A 256 -35.35 11.09 14.05
CA ASN A 256 -36.30 11.62 15.02
C ASN A 256 -35.57 12.67 15.86
N TRP A 257 -36.08 13.89 15.90
CA TRP A 257 -35.43 14.96 16.66
C TRP A 257 -35.48 14.71 18.17
N GLU A 258 -36.46 13.95 18.66
CA GLU A 258 -36.55 13.57 20.08
C GLU A 258 -35.48 12.56 20.50
N ASP A 259 -34.86 11.84 19.55
CA ASP A 259 -33.76 10.90 19.79
C ASP A 259 -32.40 11.63 19.86
N MET A 260 -32.37 12.96 19.68
CA MET A 260 -31.15 13.75 19.77
C MET A 260 -30.81 14.00 21.24
N ASP A 261 -29.66 13.47 21.67
CA ASP A 261 -29.16 13.66 23.02
C ASP A 261 -28.10 14.78 23.05
N SER A 262 -28.39 15.88 23.75
CA SER A 262 -27.49 17.04 23.77
C SER A 262 -26.15 16.79 24.42
N ILE A 263 -26.06 15.83 25.35
CA ILE A 263 -24.82 15.52 26.08
C ILE A 263 -23.92 14.59 25.26
N CYS A 264 -24.51 13.70 24.46
CA CYS A 264 -23.78 12.79 23.59
C CYS A 264 -23.30 13.44 22.27
N LEU A 265 -23.75 14.66 21.96
CA LEU A 265 -23.29 15.39 20.77
C LEU A 265 -21.89 15.94 20.99
N ASP A 266 -21.04 15.63 20.02
CA ASP A 266 -19.61 15.94 19.98
C ASP A 266 -19.30 17.44 20.16
N SER A 267 -18.30 17.75 21.00
CA SER A 267 -17.85 19.12 21.27
C SER A 267 -16.34 19.32 21.14
N ILE A 268 -15.56 18.30 20.74
CA ILE A 268 -14.10 18.39 20.78
C ILE A 268 -13.46 18.08 19.43
N GLN A 269 -12.93 19.11 18.77
CA GLN A 269 -11.90 18.96 17.74
C GLN A 269 -10.54 18.71 18.41
N GLY A 270 -10.29 17.46 18.81
CA GLY A 270 -9.02 17.03 19.41
C GLY A 270 -8.10 16.31 18.42
N TYR A 271 -6.82 16.20 18.76
CA TYR A 271 -5.87 15.35 18.02
C TYR A 271 -5.69 14.02 18.74
N LYS A 272 -6.17 12.92 18.15
CA LYS A 272 -5.88 11.56 18.63
C LYS A 272 -4.51 11.14 18.10
N THR A 273 -3.46 11.29 18.90
CA THR A 273 -2.13 10.78 18.56
C THR A 273 -2.00 9.32 18.97
N THR A 274 -2.35 8.39 18.08
CA THR A 274 -1.98 6.99 18.25
C THR A 274 -0.53 6.79 17.85
N ASN A 275 0.31 6.38 18.80
CA ASN A 275 1.73 6.11 18.59
C ASN A 275 1.89 4.73 17.92
N CYS A 276 1.54 4.63 16.63
CA CYS A 276 1.63 3.40 15.84
C CYS A 276 2.58 3.62 14.66
N ASN A 277 3.56 2.72 14.48
CA ASN A 277 4.48 2.75 13.35
C ASN A 277 3.86 2.05 12.13
N CYS A 278 2.81 2.65 11.56
CA CYS A 278 2.14 2.13 10.38
C CYS A 278 2.96 2.51 9.13
N LEU A 279 3.46 1.49 8.39
CA LEU A 279 4.10 1.71 7.10
C LEU A 279 3.07 2.18 6.05
N PRO A 280 3.46 3.02 5.08
CA PRO A 280 2.56 3.47 4.03
C PRO A 280 2.14 2.30 3.14
N ILE A 281 0.89 2.34 2.67
CA ILE A 281 0.35 1.40 1.70
C ILE A 281 0.97 1.64 0.31
N CYS A 282 1.20 0.56 -0.45
CA CYS A 282 1.80 0.63 -1.79
C CYS A 282 0.81 1.10 -2.86
N ASN A 283 -0.46 0.70 -2.71
CA ASN A 283 -1.55 1.09 -3.58
C ASN A 283 -2.61 1.77 -2.72
N ASP A 284 -3.07 2.94 -3.15
CA ASP A 284 -4.10 3.69 -2.48
C ASP A 284 -5.10 4.24 -3.51
N LEU A 285 -6.36 4.32 -3.09
CA LEU A 285 -7.45 4.90 -3.86
C LEU A 285 -8.16 5.93 -3.01
N THR A 286 -7.88 7.21 -3.28
CA THR A 286 -8.44 8.33 -2.55
C THR A 286 -9.56 9.01 -3.35
N TYR A 287 -10.71 9.23 -2.71
CA TYR A 287 -11.82 10.00 -3.27
C TYR A 287 -11.83 11.39 -2.66
N SER A 288 -11.53 12.41 -3.47
CA SER A 288 -11.73 13.81 -3.06
C SER A 288 -13.19 14.20 -3.30
N MET A 289 -13.82 14.86 -2.31
CA MET A 289 -15.23 15.24 -2.37
C MET A 289 -15.43 16.74 -2.21
N ASP A 290 -16.26 17.31 -3.07
CA ASP A 290 -16.79 18.67 -2.92
C ASP A 290 -18.22 18.61 -2.38
N ILE A 291 -18.49 19.39 -1.33
CA ILE A 291 -19.78 19.36 -0.63
C ILE A 291 -20.61 20.57 -1.04
N SER A 292 -21.85 20.33 -1.48
CA SER A 292 -22.86 21.36 -1.66
C SER A 292 -24.11 21.01 -0.86
N GLN A 293 -24.74 22.03 -0.27
CA GLN A 293 -25.90 21.86 0.60
C GLN A 293 -27.02 22.81 0.19
N SER A 294 -28.26 22.36 0.30
CA SER A 294 -29.44 23.18 0.05
C SER A 294 -30.60 22.72 0.95
N GLY A 295 -31.49 23.66 1.29
CA GLY A 295 -32.70 23.35 2.04
C GLY A 295 -33.66 22.52 1.20
N TRP A 296 -34.10 21.38 1.73
CA TRP A 296 -35.10 20.52 1.07
C TRP A 296 -36.44 20.57 1.82
N ASP A 297 -37.44 21.18 1.20
CA ASP A 297 -38.83 21.14 1.71
C ASP A 297 -39.51 19.81 1.33
N TYR A 298 -39.17 18.78 2.10
CA TYR A 298 -39.76 17.46 1.95
C TYR A 298 -41.27 17.48 2.24
N LYS A 299 -41.76 18.34 3.13
CA LYS A 299 -43.20 18.40 3.47
C LYS A 299 -44.04 18.83 2.26
N ARG A 300 -43.60 19.86 1.54
CA ARG A 300 -44.22 20.27 0.28
C ARG A 300 -44.17 19.16 -0.78
N THR A 301 -43.05 18.43 -0.84
CA THR A 301 -42.91 17.29 -1.76
C THR A 301 -43.92 16.18 -1.47
N TYR A 302 -44.17 15.86 -0.19
CA TYR A 302 -45.15 14.85 0.21
C TYR A 302 -46.58 15.30 -0.09
N LEU A 303 -46.91 16.57 0.18
CA LEU A 303 -48.21 17.16 -0.14
C LEU A 303 -48.52 17.06 -1.64
N LEU A 304 -47.56 17.42 -2.50
CA LEU A 304 -47.71 17.34 -3.96
C LEU A 304 -47.82 15.91 -4.49
N ARG A 305 -47.36 14.91 -3.72
CA ARG A 305 -47.43 13.49 -4.07
C ARG A 305 -48.59 12.76 -3.40
N GLU A 306 -49.46 13.48 -2.69
CA GLU A 306 -50.57 12.92 -1.90
C GLU A 306 -50.13 11.84 -0.89
N LEU A 307 -48.88 11.94 -0.42
CA LEU A 307 -48.32 11.02 0.56
C LEU A 307 -48.59 11.53 1.97
N LYS A 308 -48.89 10.61 2.90
CA LYS A 308 -49.05 10.95 4.32
C LYS A 308 -47.76 11.57 4.85
N SER A 309 -47.85 12.81 5.33
CA SER A 309 -46.71 13.50 5.93
C SER A 309 -46.17 12.68 7.11
N PRO A 310 -44.85 12.61 7.27
CA PRO A 310 -44.24 12.01 8.47
C PRO A 310 -44.68 12.74 9.74
N ASN A 311 -44.53 12.05 10.89
CA ASN A 311 -44.76 12.61 12.22
C ASN A 311 -44.00 13.94 12.39
N LYS A 312 -44.55 14.87 13.20
CA LYS A 312 -43.99 16.22 13.40
C LYS A 312 -42.53 16.20 13.90
N THR A 313 -42.15 15.15 14.64
CA THR A 313 -40.83 14.95 15.25
C THR A 313 -39.79 14.43 14.26
N MET A 314 -40.24 13.89 13.12
CA MET A 314 -39.38 13.28 12.12
C MET A 314 -38.85 14.31 11.12
N ARG A 315 -37.54 14.34 10.96
CA ARG A 315 -36.81 15.16 9.99
C ARG A 315 -36.23 14.27 8.90
N MET A 316 -36.29 14.76 7.67
CA MET A 316 -35.75 14.07 6.50
C MET A 316 -34.63 14.89 5.88
N SER A 317 -33.61 14.20 5.39
CA SER A 317 -32.55 14.77 4.57
C SER A 317 -32.29 13.88 3.37
N ARG A 318 -31.74 14.46 2.29
CA ARG A 318 -31.37 13.73 1.09
C ARG A 318 -29.88 13.90 0.85
N LEU A 319 -29.18 12.77 0.82
CA LEU A 319 -27.78 12.67 0.44
C LEU A 319 -27.69 12.21 -1.01
N THR A 320 -26.86 12.85 -1.82
CA THR A 320 -26.61 12.46 -3.21
C THR A 320 -25.11 12.46 -3.47
N ILE A 321 -24.58 11.31 -3.86
CA ILE A 321 -23.16 11.08 -4.11
C ILE A 321 -23.01 10.58 -5.55
N TYR A 322 -22.18 11.22 -6.35
CA TYR A 322 -21.98 10.89 -7.76
C TYR A 322 -20.61 11.37 -8.23
N PHE A 323 -20.12 10.77 -9.31
CA PHE A 323 -18.92 11.25 -9.99
C PHE A 323 -19.28 12.39 -10.94
N PRO A 324 -18.62 13.56 -10.87
CA PRO A 324 -18.89 14.66 -11.78
C PRO A 324 -18.41 14.36 -13.21
N THR A 325 -17.31 13.62 -13.35
CA THR A 325 -16.67 13.26 -14.62
C THR A 325 -16.57 11.73 -14.75
N SER A 326 -16.44 11.24 -15.99
CA SER A 326 -16.33 9.79 -16.28
C SER A 326 -14.89 9.27 -16.31
N GLN A 327 -13.94 10.08 -15.85
CA GLN A 327 -12.52 9.78 -15.84
C GLN A 327 -11.90 10.18 -14.51
N PHE A 328 -10.87 9.44 -14.11
CA PHE A 328 -10.03 9.73 -12.96
C PHE A 328 -8.55 9.72 -13.35
N VAL A 329 -7.74 10.38 -12.52
CA VAL A 329 -6.29 10.48 -12.70
C VAL A 329 -5.63 9.40 -11.87
N THR A 330 -4.91 8.49 -12.52
CA THR A 330 -4.03 7.52 -11.83
C THR A 330 -2.60 8.01 -11.79
N SER A 331 -1.88 7.65 -10.73
CA SER A 331 -0.45 7.91 -10.57
C SER A 331 0.24 6.60 -10.22
N ILE A 332 1.17 6.16 -11.08
CA ILE A 332 1.96 4.93 -10.87
C ILE A 332 3.42 5.29 -10.69
N ARG A 333 4.13 4.56 -9.83
CA ARG A 333 5.57 4.72 -9.59
C ARG A 333 6.34 3.56 -10.24
N HIS A 334 7.12 3.86 -11.28
CA HIS A 334 8.03 2.90 -11.94
C HIS A 334 9.45 2.98 -11.38
N GLU A 335 10.18 1.87 -11.42
CA GLU A 335 11.62 1.84 -11.16
C GLU A 335 12.37 2.61 -12.26
N LEU A 336 13.30 3.50 -11.87
CA LEU A 336 14.08 4.28 -12.84
C LEU A 336 15.32 3.53 -13.33
N TYR A 337 15.97 2.76 -12.44
CA TYR A 337 17.20 2.04 -12.73
C TYR A 337 17.05 0.58 -12.31
N GLY A 338 16.80 -0.28 -13.29
CA GLY A 338 16.77 -1.72 -13.10
C GLY A 338 18.18 -2.31 -12.96
N ILE A 339 18.23 -3.61 -12.69
CA ILE A 339 19.49 -4.37 -12.70
C ILE A 339 20.12 -4.38 -14.10
N THR A 340 19.28 -4.39 -15.15
CA THR A 340 19.73 -4.32 -16.55
C THR A 340 20.48 -3.02 -16.84
N ASP A 341 20.02 -1.89 -16.31
CA ASP A 341 20.66 -0.59 -16.48
C ASP A 341 21.99 -0.52 -15.73
N LEU A 342 22.07 -1.15 -14.55
CA LEU A 342 23.32 -1.26 -13.81
C LEU A 342 24.36 -2.05 -14.60
N VAL A 343 23.97 -3.22 -15.13
CA VAL A 343 24.85 -4.07 -15.94
C VAL A 343 25.27 -3.36 -17.22
N ALA A 344 24.36 -2.66 -17.89
CA ALA A 344 24.66 -1.88 -19.09
C ALA A 344 25.64 -0.74 -18.79
N ASN A 345 25.45 0.01 -17.70
CA ASN A 345 26.37 1.08 -17.30
C ASN A 345 27.75 0.54 -16.93
N PHE A 346 27.83 -0.58 -16.19
CA PHE A 346 29.10 -1.19 -15.82
C PHE A 346 29.84 -1.72 -17.04
N GLY A 347 29.13 -2.43 -17.92
CA GLY A 347 29.67 -2.93 -19.18
C GLY A 347 30.17 -1.79 -20.08
N GLY A 348 29.40 -0.71 -20.20
CA GLY A 348 29.80 0.46 -20.98
C GLY A 348 31.04 1.16 -20.43
N LEU A 349 31.13 1.37 -19.11
CA LEU A 349 32.28 2.00 -18.47
C LEU A 349 33.54 1.11 -18.59
N LEU A 350 33.42 -0.19 -18.34
CA LEU A 350 34.53 -1.14 -18.47
C LEU A 350 35.01 -1.26 -19.92
N ALA A 351 34.11 -1.33 -20.88
CA ALA A 351 34.45 -1.37 -22.31
C ALA A 351 35.16 -0.08 -22.76
N LEU A 352 34.69 1.09 -22.31
CA LEU A 352 35.27 2.38 -22.68
C LEU A 352 36.70 2.56 -22.13
N PHE A 353 36.92 2.25 -20.85
CA PHE A 353 38.21 2.52 -20.21
C PHE A 353 39.25 1.43 -20.46
N THR A 354 38.87 0.16 -20.45
CA THR A 354 39.83 -0.97 -20.50
C THR A 354 39.58 -1.93 -21.66
N GLY A 355 38.56 -1.70 -22.50
CA GLY A 355 38.16 -2.65 -23.55
C GLY A 355 37.62 -3.97 -23.00
N PHE A 356 37.33 -4.02 -21.69
CA PHE A 356 36.92 -5.23 -21.02
C PHE A 356 35.50 -5.63 -21.42
N SER A 357 35.36 -6.87 -21.86
CA SER A 357 34.09 -7.43 -22.33
C SER A 357 33.81 -8.79 -21.69
N VAL A 358 32.66 -9.37 -22.02
CA VAL A 358 32.32 -10.75 -21.61
C VAL A 358 33.36 -11.76 -22.13
N LEU A 359 33.93 -11.52 -23.33
CA LEU A 359 35.00 -12.37 -23.86
C LEU A 359 36.28 -12.25 -23.03
N SER A 360 36.60 -11.07 -22.50
CA SER A 360 37.75 -10.87 -21.60
C SER A 360 37.60 -11.68 -20.31
N ILE A 361 36.37 -11.83 -19.78
CA ILE A 361 36.08 -12.71 -18.64
C ILE A 361 36.37 -14.16 -19.00
N ILE A 362 35.85 -14.63 -20.14
CA ILE A 362 36.06 -15.99 -20.63
C ILE A 362 37.55 -16.27 -20.87
N GLU A 363 38.30 -15.31 -21.41
CA GLU A 363 39.75 -15.39 -21.59
C GLU A 363 40.47 -15.57 -20.24
N ILE A 364 40.12 -14.78 -19.23
CA ILE A 364 40.71 -14.92 -17.88
C ILE A 364 40.44 -16.33 -17.34
N PHE A 365 39.20 -16.82 -17.42
CA PHE A 365 38.86 -18.17 -16.96
C PHE A 365 39.62 -19.25 -17.74
N TYR A 366 39.67 -19.14 -19.06
CA TYR A 366 40.40 -20.08 -19.91
C TYR A 366 41.88 -20.16 -19.54
N PHE A 367 42.55 -19.02 -19.35
CA PHE A 367 43.94 -19.00 -18.93
C PHE A 367 44.11 -19.60 -17.53
N VAL A 368 43.38 -19.09 -16.53
CA VAL A 368 43.54 -19.49 -15.12
C VAL A 368 43.19 -20.96 -14.86
N THR A 369 42.22 -21.53 -15.59
CA THR A 369 41.72 -22.90 -15.35
C THR A 369 42.20 -23.89 -16.40
N ILE A 370 41.61 -23.86 -17.59
CA ILE A 370 41.79 -24.86 -18.65
C ILE A 370 43.25 -24.92 -19.09
N ARG A 371 43.83 -23.78 -19.44
CA ARG A 371 45.21 -23.72 -19.94
C ARG A 371 46.21 -24.14 -18.86
N LEU A 372 45.99 -23.71 -17.61
CA LEU A 372 46.85 -24.09 -16.49
C LEU A 372 46.77 -25.60 -16.19
N PHE A 373 45.57 -26.15 -16.12
CA PHE A 373 45.34 -27.56 -15.81
C PHE A 373 45.80 -28.49 -16.93
N CYS A 374 45.48 -28.19 -18.19
CA CYS A 374 45.93 -28.99 -19.34
C CYS A 374 47.45 -29.01 -19.48
N ASN A 375 48.13 -27.88 -19.25
CA ASN A 375 49.58 -27.80 -19.32
C ASN A 375 50.25 -28.63 -18.20
N ILE A 376 49.74 -28.53 -16.97
CA ILE A 376 50.22 -29.34 -15.84
C ILE A 376 49.99 -30.85 -16.10
N ARG A 377 48.83 -31.23 -16.66
CA ARG A 377 48.49 -32.63 -16.92
C ARG A 377 49.29 -33.26 -18.07
N LEU A 378 49.58 -32.52 -19.14
CA LEU A 378 50.28 -33.03 -20.32
C LEU A 378 51.80 -33.16 -20.12
N TYR A 379 52.43 -32.25 -19.38
CA TYR A 379 53.89 -32.18 -19.30
C TYR A 379 54.46 -32.42 -17.89
N GLY A 380 53.61 -32.63 -16.88
CA GLY A 380 54.03 -32.80 -15.46
C GLY A 380 54.68 -31.55 -14.83
N ARG A 381 55.06 -30.57 -15.65
CA ARG A 381 55.56 -29.22 -15.34
C ARG A 381 55.10 -28.27 -16.47
N TRP A 382 54.97 -26.97 -16.20
CA TRP A 382 54.58 -26.00 -17.23
C TRP A 382 55.64 -25.89 -18.34
N TYR A 383 55.22 -26.07 -19.59
CA TYR A 383 56.00 -25.72 -20.78
C TYR A 383 55.37 -24.50 -21.46
N GLY A 384 56.17 -23.47 -21.75
CA GLY A 384 55.74 -22.29 -22.50
C GLY A 384 55.54 -22.61 -24.00
N PRO A 385 55.53 -21.59 -24.88
CA PRO A 385 55.41 -21.80 -26.33
C PRO A 385 56.51 -22.67 -26.95
N ASP A 386 57.57 -22.99 -26.19
CA ASP A 386 58.67 -23.83 -26.62
C ASP A 386 58.48 -25.34 -26.30
N ALA A 387 57.24 -25.81 -26.07
CA ALA A 387 56.94 -27.21 -25.77
C ALA A 387 57.67 -28.17 -26.73
N PRO A 388 58.32 -29.25 -26.23
CA PRO A 388 58.92 -30.24 -27.11
C PRO A 388 57.77 -30.85 -27.92
N GLN A 389 57.87 -30.77 -29.24
CA GLN A 389 56.94 -31.42 -30.17
C GLN A 389 56.98 -32.93 -30.02
#